data_AF-A0A813EDY6-F1
#
_entry.id   AF-A0A813EDY6-F1
#
_cell.length_a   1.000
_cell.length_b   1.000
_cell.length_c   1.000
_cell.angle_alpha   90.00
_cell.angle_beta   90.00
_cell.angle_gamma   90.00
#
_symmetry.space_group_name_H-M   'P 1'
#
loop_
_entity.id
_entity.type
_entity.pdbx_description
1 polymer ?
#
loop_
_entity_poly.entity_id
_entity_poly.type
_entity_poly.pdbx_seq_one_letter_code
_entity_poly.pdbx_strand_id
1 'polypeptide(L)'
;MAAHVIITLAERHAQIRQEKLEALAVKVMSDLKKQCLTAHELGRRELTWGSVVPGIMVGCEEDMDDVLVIFAKIIEHDGDAGGFNKIEWCKARAPTQWVDSPARFGSHMQIRVHWGDNALEYLS
;
A
#
# COMPACT_ATOMS: atom_id res chain seq x y z
N MET A 1 -26.95 -7.46 -30.91
CA MET A 1 -26.09 -6.39 -31.46
C MET A 1 -25.19 -5.92 -30.33
N ALA A 2 -23.88 -6.17 -30.42
CA ALA A 2 -22.95 -5.69 -29.40
C ALA A 2 -22.73 -4.19 -29.61
N ALA A 3 -22.97 -3.39 -28.57
CA ALA A 3 -22.68 -1.96 -28.60
C ALA A 3 -21.16 -1.77 -28.69
N HIS A 4 -20.68 -1.13 -29.75
CA HIS A 4 -19.29 -0.69 -29.84
C HIS A 4 -19.09 0.48 -28.86
N VAL A 5 -18.44 0.21 -27.73
CA VAL A 5 -18.01 1.24 -26.79
C VAL A 5 -16.86 2.00 -27.44
N ILE A 6 -17.08 3.27 -27.77
CA ILE A 6 -16.02 4.17 -28.25
C ILE A 6 -15.28 4.70 -27.02
N ILE A 7 -14.07 4.21 -26.79
CA ILE A 7 -13.17 4.73 -25.75
C ILE A 7 -12.40 5.91 -26.35
N THR A 8 -12.50 7.07 -25.72
CA THR A 8 -11.76 8.27 -26.11
C THR A 8 -10.28 8.13 -25.75
N LEU A 9 -9.43 8.90 -26.44
CA LEU A 9 -7.98 8.94 -26.13
C LEU A 9 -7.70 9.39 -24.69
N ALA A 10 -8.52 10.32 -24.17
CA ALA A 10 -8.43 10.79 -22.79
C ALA A 10 -8.74 9.66 -21.79
N GLU A 11 -9.79 8.89 -22.00
CA GLU A 11 -10.14 7.73 -21.16
C GLU A 11 -9.05 6.67 -21.20
N ARG A 12 -8.47 6.41 -22.38
CA ARG A 12 -7.35 5.47 -22.51
C ARG A 12 -6.12 5.92 -21.75
N HIS A 13 -5.78 7.21 -21.79
CA HIS A 13 -4.64 7.75 -21.04
C HIS A 13 -4.89 7.70 -19.53
N ALA A 14 -6.12 7.99 -19.08
CA ALA A 14 -6.50 7.87 -17.68
C ALA A 14 -6.41 6.42 -17.18
N GLN A 15 -6.86 5.46 -17.98
CA GLN A 15 -6.74 4.03 -17.66
C GLN A 15 -5.27 3.60 -17.52
N ILE A 16 -4.41 3.96 -18.49
CA ILE A 16 -2.97 3.64 -18.42
C ILE A 16 -2.32 4.25 -17.18
N ARG A 17 -2.71 5.49 -16.82
CA ARG A 17 -2.22 6.12 -15.59
C ARG A 17 -2.64 5.33 -14.37
N GLN A 18 -3.92 4.94 -14.27
CA GLN A 18 -4.44 4.16 -13.16
C GLN A 18 -3.71 2.82 -13.01
N GLU A 19 -3.53 2.08 -14.11
CA GLU A 19 -2.81 0.80 -14.12
C GLU A 19 -1.36 0.94 -13.62
N LYS A 20 -0.69 2.05 -13.95
CA LYS A 20 0.67 2.34 -13.45
C LYS A 20 0.68 2.62 -11.95
N LEU A 21 -0.28 3.39 -11.44
CA LEU A 21 -0.38 3.68 -10.00
C LEU A 21 -0.66 2.40 -9.21
N GLU A 22 -1.54 1.54 -9.73
CA GLU A 22 -1.84 0.23 -9.14
C GLU A 22 -0.61 -0.69 -9.12
N ALA A 23 0.13 -0.77 -10.23
CA ALA A 23 1.36 -1.56 -10.29
C ALA A 23 2.40 -1.10 -9.25
N LEU A 24 2.50 0.22 -9.04
CA LEU A 24 3.38 0.78 -8.01
C LEU A 24 2.90 0.41 -6.59
N ALA A 25 1.60 0.50 -6.31
CA ALA A 25 1.04 0.10 -5.01
C ALA A 25 1.22 -1.40 -4.72
N VAL A 26 1.01 -2.26 -5.73
CA VAL A 26 1.24 -3.72 -5.62
C VAL A 26 2.71 -4.02 -5.33
N LYS A 27 3.64 -3.29 -5.94
CA LYS A 27 5.07 -3.44 -5.66
C LYS A 27 5.38 -3.10 -4.19
N VAL A 28 4.84 -1.98 -3.69
CA VAL A 28 4.99 -1.57 -2.28
C VAL A 28 4.45 -2.64 -1.34
N MET A 29 3.29 -3.22 -1.64
CA MET A 29 2.72 -4.33 -0.87
C MET A 29 3.60 -5.58 -0.90
N SER A 30 4.12 -5.96 -2.07
CA SER A 30 5.04 -7.10 -2.21
C SER A 30 6.29 -6.91 -1.36
N ASP A 31 6.85 -5.70 -1.35
CA ASP A 31 8.02 -5.38 -0.55
C ASP A 31 7.71 -5.42 0.95
N LEU A 32 6.55 -4.91 1.39
CA LEU A 32 6.08 -5.06 2.78
C LEU A 32 5.93 -6.55 3.17
N LYS A 33 5.24 -7.35 2.36
CA LYS A 33 5.02 -8.79 2.65
C LYS A 33 6.33 -9.54 2.80
N LYS A 34 7.33 -9.28 1.94
CA LYS A 34 8.68 -9.85 2.08
C LYS A 34 9.30 -9.51 3.43
N GLN A 35 9.20 -8.26 3.88
CA GLN A 35 9.73 -7.86 5.18
C GLN A 35 8.96 -8.50 6.35
N CYS A 36 7.64 -8.64 6.22
CA CYS A 36 6.82 -9.35 7.21
C CYS A 36 7.20 -10.83 7.28
N LEU A 37 7.46 -11.48 6.15
CA LEU A 37 7.94 -12.87 6.10
C LEU A 37 9.28 -13.01 6.83
N THR A 38 10.25 -12.15 6.53
CA THR A 38 11.54 -12.13 7.25
C THR A 38 11.37 -11.89 8.75
N ALA A 39 10.48 -10.97 9.15
CA ALA A 39 10.20 -10.73 10.56
C ALA A 39 9.52 -11.94 11.23
N HIS A 40 8.63 -12.64 10.52
CA HIS A 40 7.97 -13.83 11.00
C HIS A 40 8.94 -15.01 11.18
N GLU A 41 9.86 -15.21 10.24
CA GLU A 41 10.96 -16.20 10.35
C GLU A 41 11.83 -15.97 11.59
N LEU A 42 11.92 -14.71 12.05
CA LEU A 42 12.60 -14.31 13.30
C LEU A 42 11.71 -14.43 14.55
N GLY A 43 10.51 -15.00 14.43
CA GLY A 43 9.56 -15.17 15.52
C GLY A 43 8.81 -13.89 15.93
N ARG A 44 8.80 -12.86 15.09
CA ARG A 44 8.03 -11.62 15.35
C ARG A 44 6.59 -11.77 14.85
N ARG A 45 5.67 -11.03 15.50
CA ARG A 45 4.24 -10.90 15.12
C ARG A 45 3.86 -9.47 14.75
N GLU A 46 4.84 -8.59 14.72
CA GLU A 46 4.68 -7.19 14.34
C GLU A 46 5.90 -6.73 13.55
N LEU A 47 5.67 -5.78 12.65
CA LEU A 47 6.71 -5.07 11.92
C LEU A 47 6.36 -3.60 11.88
N THR A 48 7.33 -2.76 12.26
CA THR A 48 7.33 -1.36 11.87
C THR A 48 8.22 -1.22 10.64
N TRP A 49 7.63 -0.82 9.52
CA TRP A 49 8.29 -0.71 8.24
C TRP A 49 8.16 0.72 7.69
N GLY A 50 9.21 1.19 7.03
CA GLY A 50 9.22 2.49 6.37
C GLY A 50 9.67 2.34 4.93
N SER A 51 9.07 3.13 4.04
CA SER A 51 9.43 3.14 2.63
C SER A 51 9.19 4.51 2.00
N VAL A 52 9.81 4.73 0.85
CA VAL A 52 9.53 5.87 -0.01
C VAL A 52 8.32 5.52 -0.87
N VAL A 53 7.29 6.35 -0.83
CA VAL A 53 6.10 6.22 -1.65
C VAL A 53 6.48 6.56 -3.10
N PRO A 54 6.33 5.64 -4.05
CA PRO A 54 6.66 5.91 -5.44
C PRO A 54 5.57 6.75 -6.11
N GLY A 55 5.95 7.48 -7.17
CA GLY A 55 5.03 8.11 -8.11
C GLY A 55 5.42 7.77 -9.54
N ILE A 56 4.52 7.99 -10.51
CA ILE A 56 4.85 7.82 -11.94
C ILE A 56 5.89 8.85 -12.34
N MET A 57 5.69 10.10 -11.90
CA MET A 57 6.66 11.17 -11.98
C MET A 57 7.32 11.37 -10.62
N VAL A 58 8.65 11.42 -10.61
CA VAL A 58 9.43 11.62 -9.39
C VAL A 58 9.04 12.95 -8.74
N GLY A 59 8.63 12.89 -7.47
CA GLY A 59 8.24 14.06 -6.70
C GLY A 59 6.81 14.57 -6.95
N CYS A 60 6.02 13.91 -7.80
CA CYS A 60 4.61 14.24 -7.97
C CYS A 60 3.82 13.82 -6.73
N GLU A 61 3.32 14.80 -5.98
CA GLU A 61 2.57 14.55 -4.73
C GLU A 61 1.26 13.79 -4.98
N GLU A 62 0.55 14.14 -6.05
CA GLU A 62 -0.71 13.48 -6.43
C GLU A 62 -0.49 12.00 -6.72
N ASP A 63 0.57 11.65 -7.48
CA ASP A 63 0.89 10.25 -7.76
C ASP A 63 1.18 9.47 -6.46
N MET A 64 1.90 10.08 -5.52
CA MET A 64 2.24 9.45 -4.25
C MET A 64 0.98 9.27 -3.38
N ASP A 65 0.09 10.26 -3.34
CA ASP A 65 -1.18 10.16 -2.62
C ASP A 65 -2.07 9.08 -3.22
N ASP A 66 -2.18 9.02 -4.55
CA ASP A 66 -2.95 8.00 -5.26
C ASP A 66 -2.39 6.59 -4.97
N VAL A 67 -1.07 6.40 -5.06
CA VAL A 67 -0.41 5.13 -4.73
C VAL A 67 -0.66 4.75 -3.28
N LEU A 68 -0.56 5.69 -2.34
CA LEU A 68 -0.78 5.45 -0.92
C LEU A 68 -2.24 5.02 -0.65
N VAL A 69 -3.22 5.66 -1.31
CA VAL A 69 -4.64 5.30 -1.21
C VAL A 69 -4.89 3.90 -1.76
N ILE A 70 -4.31 3.56 -2.92
CA ILE A 70 -4.45 2.21 -3.50
C ILE A 70 -3.79 1.18 -2.59
N PHE A 71 -2.59 1.47 -2.09
CA PHE A 71 -1.88 0.59 -1.16
C PHE A 71 -2.68 0.36 0.13
N ALA A 72 -3.27 1.41 0.70
CA ALA A 72 -4.15 1.31 1.88
C ALA A 72 -5.32 0.35 1.63
N LYS A 73 -5.99 0.46 0.49
CA LYS A 73 -7.08 -0.46 0.10
C LYS A 73 -6.60 -1.90 -0.06
N ILE A 74 -5.43 -2.11 -0.66
CA ILE A 74 -4.86 -3.46 -0.83
C ILE A 74 -4.59 -4.09 0.53
N ILE A 75 -3.98 -3.34 1.47
CA ILE A 75 -3.62 -3.89 2.78
C ILE A 75 -4.85 -4.11 3.67
N GLU A 76 -5.87 -3.26 3.59
CA GLU A 76 -7.16 -3.45 4.27
C GLU A 76 -7.86 -4.72 3.75
N HIS A 77 -7.94 -4.89 2.43
CA HIS A 77 -8.51 -6.10 1.83
C HIS A 77 -7.73 -7.37 2.22
N ASP A 78 -6.40 -7.30 2.31
CA ASP A 78 -5.56 -8.41 2.79
C ASP A 78 -5.84 -8.73 4.27
N GLY A 79 -6.08 -7.70 5.09
CA GLY A 79 -6.52 -7.83 6.48
C GLY A 79 -7.88 -8.54 6.61
N ASP A 80 -8.88 -8.11 5.84
CA ASP A 80 -10.22 -8.70 5.82
C ASP A 80 -10.20 -10.19 5.37
N ALA A 81 -9.24 -10.56 4.53
CA ALA A 81 -9.05 -11.94 4.09
C ALA A 81 -8.41 -12.84 5.17
N GLY A 82 -7.98 -12.29 6.32
CA GLY A 82 -7.30 -13.04 7.38
C GLY A 82 -5.79 -12.76 7.50
N GLY A 83 -5.28 -11.73 6.81
CA GLY A 83 -3.89 -11.29 6.85
C GLY A 83 -3.55 -10.47 8.09
N PHE A 84 -3.44 -9.14 7.93
CA PHE A 84 -3.07 -8.24 9.03
C PHE A 84 -4.24 -7.97 9.98
N ASN A 85 -4.00 -8.13 11.28
CA ASN A 85 -5.00 -7.93 12.33
C ASN A 85 -5.09 -6.46 12.79
N LYS A 86 -4.01 -5.70 12.61
CA LYS A 86 -3.92 -4.29 12.96
C LYS A 86 -2.93 -3.59 12.06
N ILE A 87 -3.34 -2.45 11.51
CA ILE A 87 -2.55 -1.62 10.61
C ILE A 87 -2.58 -0.21 11.17
N GLU A 88 -1.41 0.36 11.44
CA GLU A 88 -1.26 1.73 11.94
C GLU A 88 -0.30 2.50 11.04
N TRP A 89 -0.63 3.74 10.75
CA TRP A 89 0.18 4.65 9.93
C TRP A 89 0.81 5.72 10.79
N CYS A 90 2.07 6.02 10.54
CA CYS A 90 2.81 7.03 11.28
C CYS A 90 2.52 8.43 10.73
N LYS A 91 1.92 9.27 11.56
CA LYS A 91 1.76 10.70 11.31
C LYS A 91 2.91 11.45 11.98
N ALA A 92 3.85 11.92 11.17
CA ALA A 92 5.13 12.50 11.62
C ALA A 92 5.05 13.90 12.26
N ARG A 93 3.88 14.55 12.34
CA ARG A 93 3.76 15.83 13.06
C ARG A 93 4.00 15.57 14.54
N ALA A 94 4.88 16.33 15.18
CA ALA A 94 5.13 16.20 16.61
C ALA A 94 3.87 16.58 17.43
N PRO A 95 3.45 15.76 18.42
CA PRO A 95 4.02 14.45 18.77
C PRO A 95 3.64 13.38 17.75
N THR A 96 4.60 12.51 17.38
CA THR A 96 4.36 11.41 16.44
C THR A 96 3.19 10.55 16.89
N GLN A 97 2.24 10.32 16.00
CA GLN A 97 1.02 9.56 16.27
C GLN A 97 0.88 8.38 15.31
N TRP A 98 0.37 7.27 15.83
CA TRP A 98 -0.07 6.13 15.04
C TRP A 98 -1.57 6.26 14.82
N VAL A 99 -2.00 6.27 13.57
CA VAL A 99 -3.39 6.50 13.17
C VAL A 99 -3.87 5.40 12.24
N ASP A 100 -5.19 5.16 12.20
CA ASP A 100 -5.78 4.10 11.38
C ASP A 100 -6.01 4.53 9.91
N SER A 101 -5.50 5.69 9.51
CA SER A 101 -5.69 6.24 8.15
C SER A 101 -4.34 6.45 7.45
N PRO A 102 -4.25 6.22 6.14
CA PRO A 102 -3.01 6.36 5.39
C PRO A 102 -2.37 7.73 5.59
N ALA A 103 -1.09 7.73 5.93
CA ALA A 103 -0.32 8.95 6.17
C ALA A 103 1.10 8.83 5.59
N ARG A 104 1.57 9.93 5.00
CA ARG A 104 2.95 10.11 4.56
C ARG A 104 3.50 11.46 5.04
N PHE A 105 4.82 11.57 5.08
CA PHE A 105 5.55 12.80 5.37
C PHE A 105 6.53 13.09 4.24
N GLY A 106 6.15 14.02 3.36
CA GLY A 106 6.82 14.18 2.07
C GLY A 106 6.70 12.87 1.27
N SER A 107 7.82 12.36 0.77
CA SER A 107 7.85 11.11 0.01
C SER A 107 7.94 9.84 0.87
N HIS A 108 7.95 9.94 2.20
CA HIS A 108 8.16 8.78 3.07
C HIS A 108 6.86 8.39 3.77
N MET A 109 6.68 7.09 3.96
CA MET A 109 5.65 6.54 4.84
C MET A 109 6.29 5.62 5.86
N GLN A 110 5.61 5.48 7.00
CA GLN A 110 5.90 4.44 7.99
C GLN A 110 4.58 3.80 8.40
N ILE A 111 4.60 2.47 8.46
CA ILE A 111 3.45 1.64 8.80
C ILE A 111 3.88 0.64 9.86
N ARG A 112 2.98 0.36 10.80
CA ARG A 112 3.10 -0.74 11.75
C ARG A 112 2.00 -1.72 11.45
N VAL A 113 2.37 -2.97 11.24
CA VAL A 113 1.42 -4.04 10.97
C VAL A 113 1.60 -5.16 11.98
N HIS A 114 0.49 -5.78 12.37
CA HIS A 114 0.44 -6.91 13.27
C HIS A 114 -0.30 -8.06 12.59
N TRP A 115 0.12 -9.29 12.85
CA TRP A 115 -0.49 -10.47 12.25
C TRP A 115 -0.57 -11.65 13.21
N GLY A 116 -1.50 -12.57 12.94
CA GLY A 116 -1.75 -13.76 13.74
C GLY A 116 -0.89 -14.97 13.36
N ASP A 117 -1.16 -16.10 13.99
CA ASP A 117 -0.43 -17.36 13.75
C ASP A 117 -0.69 -17.96 12.35
N ASN A 118 -1.84 -17.65 11.74
CA ASN A 118 -2.19 -18.13 10.40
C ASN A 118 -1.67 -17.21 9.27
N ALA A 119 -0.88 -16.19 9.61
CA ALA A 119 -0.47 -15.17 8.64
C ALA A 119 0.44 -15.70 7.53
N LEU A 120 1.12 -16.83 7.73
CA LEU A 120 2.03 -17.43 6.75
C LEU A 120 1.38 -17.69 5.39
N GLU A 121 0.10 -18.07 5.37
CA GLU A 121 -0.67 -18.31 4.13
C GLU A 121 -0.99 -16.99 3.38
N TYR A 122 -0.97 -15.86 4.09
CA TYR A 122 -1.30 -14.54 3.56
C TYR A 122 -0.05 -13.69 3.28
N LEU A 123 1.07 -13.98 3.94
CA LEU A 123 2.35 -13.30 3.76
C LEU A 123 3.16 -13.83 2.56
N SER A 124 2.82 -15.02 2.05
CA SER A 124 3.46 -15.65 0.88
C SER A 124 3.01 -15.06 -0.46
#